data_AF-A0A0R3PGN1-F1
#
_entry.id   AF-A0A0R3PGN1-F1
#
_cell.length_a   1.000
_cell.length_b   1.000
_cell.length_c   1.000
_cell.angle_alpha   90.00
_cell.angle_beta   90.00
_cell.angle_gamma   90.00
#
_symmetry.space_group_name_H-M   'P 1'
#
loop_
_entity.id
_entity.type
_entity.pdbx_description
1 polymer ?
#
loop_
_entity_poly.entity_id
_entity_poly.type
_entity_poly.pdbx_seq_one_letter_code
_entity_poly.pdbx_strand_id
1 'polypeptide(L)'
;LFHLRTIDNLTIDAHPSEEAVVVRYRASNVRTHHSSDCQKLINLKDLNDDVDVQLLANVVMEKCTIIPETMRQELEHVLSYLQKRSNNRNKPSYIELFYEDASEKNRGALCILELTKTTANLEILIENETLIGALARVFREDWKKNFDLATTIIRIFLQFSYYNQFQAALFHHKIGALCMNAMEYELKRGDLWAAEVKNVDERTARKCRLAIRKQQTLLAACISLLVNLAHDVTIELKMIRRDIVPMLLRCLDLRDSAELTLSTVQFLLKLSIFEENKAAMEQGNIIGKLLLLFPIGDVELRKTTIRLLFNLSFDVKARSRMVAEGLVGQITPLIENDAKALNLLYQLSVNDDAKAMLTFTDAMQLLMRDLLSGSGSEVTKAVLLNVCAEKRNAQLVCGQDGQGLALLLDAALDGRDLMVAKIVRSIASHEGPTQDIWHFYYYLSRRIEDENASIGLEFIGAAALIKVADWSSLISLYGLLNWIELQQTLMTARNLVPLLEVFLQLVHSMQEDDEFIVQLLYLFLQLLRHRELANHLLGADSALGAYVIDLMHDKNPAIREMCDNALVIIGEHSQEWARRIAGERFRWYNAQWLDTVEADDDYVPGMLFGDQFDDGFDIAADEPLF
;
A
#
# COMPACT_ATOMS: atom_id res chain seq x y z
N LEU A 1 14.07 -89.42 -31.23
CA LEU A 1 12.61 -89.33 -30.94
C LEU A 1 11.95 -87.99 -31.34
N PHE A 2 12.63 -87.08 -32.06
CA PHE A 2 12.07 -85.77 -32.45
C PHE A 2 11.51 -85.68 -33.90
N HIS A 3 11.62 -86.73 -34.73
CA HIS A 3 11.29 -86.66 -36.17
C HIS A 3 9.80 -86.88 -36.55
N LEU A 4 8.85 -86.69 -35.63
CA LEU A 4 7.42 -86.96 -35.92
C LEU A 4 6.47 -85.87 -35.37
N ARG A 5 6.96 -84.63 -35.24
CA ARG A 5 6.11 -83.48 -34.87
C ARG A 5 6.10 -82.44 -35.98
N THR A 6 4.93 -82.16 -36.51
CA THR A 6 4.66 -80.99 -37.37
C THR A 6 4.33 -79.79 -36.48
N ILE A 7 4.84 -78.62 -36.83
CA ILE A 7 4.65 -77.36 -36.08
C ILE A 7 3.84 -76.42 -36.97
N ASP A 8 2.65 -76.05 -36.51
CA ASP A 8 1.72 -75.16 -37.21
C ASP A 8 1.32 -73.97 -36.31
N ASN A 9 0.79 -72.91 -36.91
CA ASN A 9 0.30 -71.70 -36.21
C ASN A 9 1.33 -71.07 -35.26
N LEU A 10 2.56 -70.86 -35.74
CA LEU A 10 3.61 -70.24 -34.94
C LEU A 10 3.41 -68.71 -34.86
N THR A 11 3.46 -68.16 -33.65
CA THR A 11 3.48 -66.70 -33.41
C THR A 11 4.62 -66.33 -32.47
N ILE A 12 5.13 -65.10 -32.63
CA ILE A 12 6.22 -64.54 -31.81
C ILE A 12 5.73 -63.22 -31.23
N ASP A 13 5.73 -63.12 -29.91
CA ASP A 13 5.24 -61.95 -29.17
C ASP A 13 6.22 -61.53 -28.07
N ALA A 14 6.15 -60.28 -27.64
CA ALA A 14 6.86 -59.81 -26.43
C ALA A 14 6.12 -60.27 -25.17
N HIS A 15 6.84 -60.77 -24.15
CA HIS A 15 6.23 -61.05 -22.85
C HIS A 15 5.77 -59.73 -22.20
N PRO A 16 4.56 -59.66 -21.60
CA PRO A 16 3.99 -58.40 -21.11
C PRO A 16 4.78 -57.73 -19.98
N SER A 17 5.48 -58.51 -19.14
CA SER A 17 6.17 -58.00 -17.94
C SER A 17 7.67 -58.30 -17.87
N GLU A 18 8.13 -59.35 -18.56
CA GLU A 18 9.50 -59.89 -18.46
C GLU A 18 10.28 -59.63 -19.76
N GLU A 19 11.61 -59.62 -19.68
CA GLU A 19 12.49 -59.54 -20.85
C GLU A 19 12.55 -60.90 -21.54
N ALA A 20 11.44 -61.29 -22.17
CA ALA A 20 11.31 -62.59 -22.80
C ALA A 20 10.53 -62.52 -24.11
N VAL A 21 10.95 -63.33 -25.08
CA VAL A 21 10.20 -63.61 -26.30
C VAL A 21 9.28 -64.80 -26.05
N VAL A 22 8.00 -64.64 -26.36
CA VAL A 22 6.98 -65.68 -26.26
C VAL A 22 6.79 -66.29 -27.64
N VAL A 23 7.11 -67.58 -27.79
CA VAL A 23 6.86 -68.34 -29.02
C VAL A 23 5.70 -69.29 -28.76
N ARG A 24 4.56 -69.07 -29.43
CA ARG A 24 3.40 -69.95 -29.36
C ARG A 24 3.32 -70.78 -30.62
N TYR A 25 3.02 -72.06 -30.51
CA TYR A 25 2.92 -72.95 -31.66
C TYR A 25 2.04 -74.17 -31.33
N ARG A 26 1.45 -74.78 -32.36
CA ARG A 26 0.72 -76.03 -32.24
C ARG A 26 1.60 -77.19 -32.69
N ALA A 27 1.86 -78.13 -31.79
CA ALA A 27 2.60 -79.35 -32.11
C ALA A 27 1.62 -80.49 -32.39
N SER A 28 1.70 -81.10 -33.57
CA SER A 28 0.88 -82.24 -33.97
C SER A 28 1.75 -83.50 -34.08
N ASN A 29 1.34 -84.59 -33.41
CA ASN A 29 2.04 -85.87 -33.50
C ASN A 29 1.45 -86.72 -34.63
N VAL A 30 2.26 -86.97 -35.66
CA VAL A 30 1.84 -87.64 -36.90
C VAL A 30 1.32 -89.06 -36.66
N ARG A 31 1.69 -89.73 -35.55
CA ARG A 31 1.24 -91.10 -35.23
C ARG A 31 -0.05 -91.19 -34.44
N THR A 32 -0.42 -90.15 -33.69
CA THR A 32 -1.56 -90.20 -32.76
C THR A 32 -2.67 -89.23 -33.10
N HIS A 33 -2.51 -88.41 -34.16
CA HIS A 33 -3.42 -87.33 -34.56
C HIS A 33 -3.77 -86.32 -33.46
N HIS A 34 -3.03 -86.32 -32.34
CA HIS A 34 -3.20 -85.36 -31.26
C HIS A 34 -2.38 -84.11 -31.55
N SER A 35 -3.04 -82.95 -31.48
CA SER A 35 -2.42 -81.63 -31.47
C SER A 35 -2.47 -81.03 -30.06
N SER A 36 -1.37 -80.39 -29.66
CA SER A 36 -1.28 -79.66 -28.40
C SER A 36 -0.76 -78.25 -28.68
N ASP A 37 -1.46 -77.26 -28.13
CA ASP A 37 -0.97 -75.87 -28.12
C ASP A 37 0.17 -75.77 -27.09
N CYS A 38 1.30 -75.21 -27.53
CA CYS A 38 2.54 -75.14 -26.78
C CYS A 38 3.04 -73.69 -26.74
N GLN A 39 3.67 -73.32 -25.64
CA GLN A 39 4.32 -72.01 -25.47
C GLN A 39 5.74 -72.21 -24.98
N LYS A 40 6.69 -71.51 -25.60
CA LYS A 40 8.09 -71.45 -25.17
C LYS A 40 8.46 -70.00 -24.85
N LEU A 41 9.07 -69.80 -23.70
CA LEU A 41 9.61 -68.51 -23.27
C LEU A 41 11.12 -68.49 -23.49
N ILE A 42 11.63 -67.43 -24.13
CA ILE A 42 13.05 -67.21 -24.36
C ILE A 42 13.45 -65.98 -23.56
N ASN A 43 14.06 -66.20 -22.39
CA ASN A 43 14.50 -65.10 -21.52
C ASN A 43 15.79 -64.48 -22.06
N LEU A 44 15.76 -63.17 -22.22
CA LEU A 44 16.88 -62.34 -22.62
C LEU A 44 17.49 -61.78 -21.33
N LYS A 45 18.74 -62.12 -21.05
CA LYS A 45 19.46 -61.55 -19.91
C LYS A 45 20.25 -60.33 -20.39
N ASP A 46 20.29 -59.29 -19.56
CA ASP A 46 21.12 -58.10 -19.73
C ASP A 46 20.85 -57.34 -21.06
N LEU A 47 19.58 -57.23 -21.46
CA LEU A 47 19.19 -56.50 -22.66
C LEU A 47 19.33 -54.98 -22.43
N ASN A 48 20.20 -54.30 -23.19
CA ASN A 48 20.44 -52.86 -23.10
C ASN A 48 20.68 -52.24 -24.50
N ASP A 49 20.92 -50.93 -24.59
CA ASP A 49 21.13 -50.21 -25.86
C ASP A 49 22.34 -50.67 -26.68
N ASP A 50 23.36 -51.24 -26.04
CA ASP A 50 24.59 -51.69 -26.70
C ASP A 50 24.41 -53.06 -27.38
N VAL A 51 23.29 -53.75 -27.11
CA VAL A 51 22.99 -55.05 -27.70
C VAL A 51 22.48 -54.87 -29.14
N ASP A 52 23.24 -55.36 -30.10
CA ASP A 52 22.82 -55.41 -31.51
C ASP A 52 21.67 -56.42 -31.68
N VAL A 53 20.49 -55.91 -32.07
CA VAL A 53 19.26 -56.68 -32.25
C VAL A 53 19.38 -57.74 -33.35
N GLN A 54 20.14 -57.47 -34.42
CA GLN A 54 20.32 -58.42 -35.52
C GLN A 54 21.21 -59.59 -35.07
N LEU A 55 22.29 -59.30 -34.35
CA LEU A 55 23.14 -60.32 -33.74
C LEU A 55 22.38 -61.14 -32.69
N LEU A 56 21.55 -60.49 -31.87
CA LEU A 56 20.71 -61.17 -30.88
C LEU A 56 19.66 -62.08 -31.55
N ALA A 57 19.03 -61.64 -32.63
CA ALA A 57 18.08 -62.45 -33.40
C ALA A 57 18.74 -63.74 -33.92
N ASN A 58 19.98 -63.65 -34.41
CA ASN A 58 20.76 -64.82 -34.85
C ASN A 58 20.93 -65.84 -33.72
N VAL A 59 21.34 -65.38 -32.53
CA VAL A 59 21.54 -66.23 -31.35
C VAL A 59 20.23 -66.87 -30.89
N VAL A 60 19.12 -66.12 -30.93
CA VAL A 60 17.80 -66.62 -30.55
C VAL A 60 17.32 -67.71 -31.52
N MET A 61 17.51 -67.52 -32.83
CA MET A 61 17.12 -68.50 -33.85
C MET A 61 18.02 -69.75 -33.83
N GLU A 62 19.31 -69.60 -33.55
CA GLU A 62 20.24 -70.72 -33.36
C GLU A 62 19.84 -71.58 -32.15
N LYS A 63 19.48 -70.94 -31.02
CA LYS A 63 19.06 -71.64 -29.79
C LYS A 63 17.61 -72.12 -29.83
N CYS A 64 16.77 -71.54 -30.68
CA CYS A 64 15.37 -71.88 -30.84
C CYS A 64 15.04 -72.23 -32.29
N THR A 65 15.42 -73.44 -32.69
CA THR A 65 15.23 -73.99 -34.05
C THR A 65 13.76 -74.16 -34.49
N ILE A 66 12.81 -73.76 -33.66
CA ILE A 66 11.37 -73.78 -33.95
C ILE A 66 10.96 -72.52 -34.74
N ILE A 67 11.71 -71.42 -34.60
CA ILE A 67 11.46 -70.17 -35.32
C ILE A 67 12.03 -70.29 -36.75
N PRO A 68 11.20 -70.20 -37.81
CA PRO A 68 11.67 -70.28 -39.18
C PRO A 68 12.33 -68.96 -39.63
N GLU A 69 13.22 -69.06 -40.61
CA GLU A 69 13.93 -67.91 -41.20
C GLU A 69 12.99 -66.82 -41.72
N THR A 70 11.80 -67.20 -42.19
CA THR A 70 10.77 -66.28 -42.68
C THR A 70 10.22 -65.31 -41.62
N MET A 71 10.37 -65.61 -40.33
CA MET A 71 9.89 -64.76 -39.22
C MET A 71 11.00 -63.94 -38.55
N ARG A 72 12.20 -63.87 -39.17
CA ARG A 72 13.33 -63.09 -38.64
C ARG A 72 12.98 -61.62 -38.39
N GLN A 73 12.31 -60.97 -39.34
CA GLN A 73 11.93 -59.55 -39.20
C GLN A 73 10.96 -59.30 -38.04
N GLU A 74 10.03 -60.23 -37.81
CA GLU A 74 9.09 -60.14 -36.67
C GLU A 74 9.82 -60.33 -35.34
N LEU A 75 10.77 -61.28 -35.28
CA LEU A 75 11.62 -61.48 -34.11
C LEU A 75 12.47 -60.24 -33.81
N GLU A 76 13.12 -59.65 -34.81
CA GLU A 76 13.89 -58.41 -34.66
C GLU A 76 13.02 -57.25 -34.15
N HIS A 77 11.79 -57.13 -34.64
CA HIS A 77 10.85 -56.13 -34.16
C HIS A 77 10.48 -56.33 -32.69
N VAL A 78 10.19 -57.57 -32.27
CA VAL A 78 9.92 -57.93 -30.87
C VAL A 78 11.13 -57.65 -29.97
N LEU A 79 12.33 -58.01 -30.42
CA LEU A 79 13.59 -57.75 -29.70
C LEU A 79 13.86 -56.24 -29.56
N SER A 80 13.67 -55.45 -30.62
CA SER A 80 13.80 -53.99 -30.57
C SER A 80 12.78 -53.34 -29.64
N TYR A 81 11.54 -53.85 -29.63
CA TYR A 81 10.51 -53.41 -28.68
C TYR A 81 10.90 -53.71 -27.23
N LEU A 82 11.37 -54.92 -26.95
CA LEU A 82 11.83 -55.33 -25.62
C LEU A 82 13.03 -54.50 -25.16
N GLN A 83 13.98 -54.20 -26.06
CA GLN A 83 15.14 -53.36 -25.79
C GLN A 83 14.72 -51.93 -25.41
N LYS A 84 13.87 -51.28 -26.23
CA LYS A 84 13.33 -49.94 -25.91
C LYS A 84 12.56 -49.92 -24.58
N ARG A 85 11.83 -51.00 -24.26
CA ARG A 85 11.08 -51.12 -23.00
C ARG A 85 12.00 -51.28 -21.79
N SER A 86 13.04 -52.12 -21.88
CA SER A 86 14.05 -52.27 -20.83
C SER A 86 14.77 -50.95 -20.58
N ASN A 87 15.11 -50.25 -21.65
CA ASN A 87 15.85 -49.02 -21.56
C ASN A 87 15.07 -47.84 -20.93
N ASN A 88 13.75 -47.81 -21.14
CA ASN A 88 12.87 -46.90 -20.39
C ASN A 88 12.70 -47.28 -18.91
N ARG A 89 12.89 -48.55 -18.53
CA ARG A 89 12.92 -48.99 -17.13
C ARG A 89 14.25 -48.67 -16.44
N ASN A 90 15.36 -48.66 -17.17
CA ASN A 90 16.71 -48.41 -16.65
C ASN A 90 17.08 -46.92 -16.52
N LYS A 91 16.17 -46.00 -16.86
CA LYS A 91 16.38 -44.58 -16.51
C LYS A 91 16.26 -44.43 -15.00
N PRO A 92 17.27 -43.84 -14.32
CA PRO A 92 17.20 -43.63 -12.89
C PRO A 92 15.95 -42.83 -12.54
N SER A 93 15.25 -43.27 -11.50
CA SER A 93 14.13 -42.50 -10.95
C SER A 93 14.62 -41.08 -10.66
N TYR A 94 13.80 -40.04 -10.88
CA TYR A 94 14.21 -38.66 -10.57
C TYR A 94 14.71 -38.50 -9.13
N ILE A 95 14.24 -39.38 -8.22
CA ILE A 95 14.67 -39.42 -6.81
C ILE A 95 16.11 -39.93 -6.67
N GLU A 96 16.53 -40.91 -7.48
CA GLU A 96 17.88 -41.50 -7.44
C GLU A 96 18.94 -40.46 -7.81
N LEU A 97 18.61 -39.53 -8.71
CA LEU A 97 19.50 -38.42 -9.09
C LEU A 97 19.89 -37.53 -7.90
N PHE A 98 19.13 -37.52 -6.81
CA PHE A 98 19.45 -36.75 -5.60
C PHE A 98 20.51 -37.40 -4.70
N TYR A 99 20.97 -38.61 -5.04
CA TYR A 99 22.04 -39.33 -4.36
C TYR A 99 23.36 -39.32 -5.15
N GLU A 100 23.32 -38.83 -6.39
CA GLU A 100 24.46 -38.72 -7.29
C GLU A 100 25.24 -37.40 -7.10
N ASP A 101 26.13 -37.09 -8.04
CA ASP A 101 26.94 -35.87 -8.03
C ASP A 101 26.11 -34.58 -8.22
N ALA A 102 26.79 -33.42 -8.11
CA ALA A 102 26.14 -32.11 -8.20
C ALA A 102 25.47 -31.84 -9.56
N SER A 103 25.97 -32.43 -10.65
CA SER A 103 25.41 -32.27 -11.98
C SER A 103 24.10 -33.05 -12.11
N GLU A 104 24.10 -34.31 -11.68
CA GLU A 104 22.93 -35.17 -11.72
C GLU A 104 21.83 -34.69 -10.77
N LYS A 105 22.20 -34.22 -9.56
CA LYS A 105 21.26 -33.54 -8.65
C LYS A 105 20.56 -32.36 -9.31
N ASN A 106 21.31 -31.52 -10.04
CA ASN A 106 20.77 -30.35 -10.72
C ASN A 106 19.84 -30.75 -11.87
N ARG A 107 20.21 -31.78 -12.63
CA ARG A 107 19.36 -32.35 -13.68
C ARG A 107 18.05 -32.90 -13.10
N GLY A 108 18.13 -33.66 -12.01
CA GLY A 108 16.96 -34.19 -11.29
C GLY A 108 16.05 -33.07 -10.80
N ALA A 109 16.60 -32.04 -10.15
CA ALA A 109 15.82 -30.89 -9.68
C ALA A 109 15.12 -30.16 -10.84
N LEU A 110 15.81 -29.93 -11.97
CA LEU A 110 15.20 -29.28 -13.14
C LEU A 110 14.05 -30.11 -13.74
N CYS A 111 14.20 -31.43 -13.82
CA CYS A 111 13.12 -32.31 -14.26
C CYS A 111 11.90 -32.25 -13.33
N ILE A 112 12.11 -32.28 -12.01
CA ILE A 112 11.02 -32.13 -11.04
C ILE A 112 10.36 -30.76 -11.16
N LEU A 113 11.13 -29.69 -11.30
CA LEU A 113 10.58 -28.35 -11.52
C LEU A 113 9.72 -28.29 -12.78
N GLU A 114 10.11 -28.95 -13.87
CA GLU A 114 9.30 -29.01 -15.07
C GLU A 114 7.95 -29.71 -14.81
N LEU A 115 7.95 -30.81 -14.06
CA LEU A 115 6.72 -31.52 -13.70
C LEU A 115 5.76 -30.65 -12.86
N THR A 116 6.29 -29.77 -12.00
CA THR A 116 5.47 -28.87 -11.18
C THR A 116 4.70 -27.82 -11.98
N LYS A 117 5.05 -27.57 -13.25
CA LYS A 117 4.29 -26.64 -14.11
C LYS A 117 2.90 -27.16 -14.48
N THR A 118 2.65 -28.46 -14.34
CA THR A 118 1.33 -29.06 -14.54
C THR A 118 0.64 -29.27 -13.20
N THR A 119 -0.46 -28.57 -12.96
CA THR A 119 -1.19 -28.59 -11.68
C THR A 119 -1.57 -30.01 -11.23
N ALA A 120 -1.96 -30.89 -12.16
CA ALA A 120 -2.33 -32.28 -11.87
C ALA A 120 -1.17 -33.12 -11.29
N ASN A 121 0.09 -32.74 -11.54
CA ASN A 121 1.24 -33.44 -10.99
C ASN A 121 1.53 -33.04 -9.54
N LEU A 122 1.07 -31.87 -9.09
CA LEU A 122 1.48 -31.30 -7.81
C LEU A 122 1.09 -32.18 -6.63
N GLU A 123 -0.12 -32.72 -6.64
CA GLU A 123 -0.63 -33.62 -5.59
C GLU A 123 0.21 -34.90 -5.49
N ILE A 124 0.50 -35.54 -6.64
CA ILE A 124 1.33 -36.75 -6.71
C ILE A 124 2.76 -36.48 -6.20
N LEU A 125 3.32 -35.32 -6.56
CA LEU A 125 4.69 -34.96 -6.19
C LEU A 125 4.84 -34.62 -4.71
N ILE A 126 3.88 -33.88 -4.13
CA ILE A 126 3.93 -33.46 -2.72
C ILE A 126 3.59 -34.60 -1.77
N GLU A 127 2.71 -35.53 -2.16
CA GLU A 127 2.39 -36.74 -1.40
C GLU A 127 3.56 -37.73 -1.35
N ASN A 128 4.51 -37.63 -2.28
CA ASN A 128 5.71 -38.45 -2.27
C ASN A 128 6.70 -37.94 -1.21
N GLU A 129 6.55 -38.41 0.03
CA GLU A 129 7.41 -38.05 1.16
C GLU A 129 8.91 -38.29 0.89
N THR A 130 9.25 -39.33 0.10
CA THR A 130 10.65 -39.63 -0.23
C THR A 130 11.25 -38.57 -1.14
N LEU A 131 10.49 -38.06 -2.11
CA LEU A 131 10.92 -36.97 -2.99
C LEU A 131 11.07 -35.67 -2.19
N ILE A 132 10.07 -35.30 -1.41
CA ILE A 132 10.09 -34.06 -0.62
C ILE A 132 11.21 -34.10 0.43
N GLY A 133 11.39 -35.25 1.08
CA GLY A 133 12.51 -35.51 1.99
C GLY A 133 13.88 -35.39 1.31
N ALA A 134 14.03 -35.96 0.10
CA ALA A 134 15.26 -35.86 -0.68
C ALA A 134 15.56 -34.40 -1.08
N LEU A 135 14.58 -33.66 -1.60
CA LEU A 135 14.73 -32.25 -1.96
C LEU A 135 15.12 -31.40 -0.74
N ALA A 136 14.46 -31.59 0.40
CA ALA A 136 14.76 -30.85 1.63
C ALA A 136 16.16 -31.17 2.17
N ARG A 137 16.58 -32.44 2.10
CA ARG A 137 17.94 -32.88 2.47
C ARG A 137 18.99 -32.26 1.56
N VAL A 138 18.83 -32.41 0.24
CA VAL A 138 19.77 -31.87 -0.76
C VAL A 138 19.87 -30.35 -0.62
N PHE A 139 18.74 -29.66 -0.44
CA PHE A 139 18.78 -28.23 -0.17
C PHE A 139 19.66 -27.97 1.05
N ARG A 140 19.34 -28.54 2.22
CA ARG A 140 20.05 -28.35 3.50
C ARG A 140 21.57 -28.56 3.42
N GLU A 141 22.01 -29.54 2.65
CA GLU A 141 23.42 -29.94 2.53
C GLU A 141 24.19 -29.10 1.50
N ASP A 142 23.57 -28.79 0.35
CA ASP A 142 24.29 -28.30 -0.82
C ASP A 142 24.06 -26.82 -1.14
N TRP A 143 23.11 -26.14 -0.48
CA TRP A 143 22.73 -24.76 -0.83
C TRP A 143 23.89 -23.75 -0.77
N LYS A 144 24.88 -23.97 0.11
CA LYS A 144 26.07 -23.12 0.22
C LYS A 144 27.03 -23.24 -0.97
N LYS A 145 27.02 -24.39 -1.66
CA LYS A 145 27.98 -24.75 -2.71
C LYS A 145 27.40 -24.60 -4.11
N ASN A 146 26.10 -24.89 -4.27
CA ASN A 146 25.45 -24.90 -5.57
C ASN A 146 24.17 -24.05 -5.56
N PHE A 147 24.31 -22.78 -5.93
CA PHE A 147 23.21 -21.82 -5.98
C PHE A 147 22.12 -22.19 -6.99
N ASP A 148 22.49 -22.75 -8.14
CA ASP A 148 21.53 -23.05 -9.21
C ASP A 148 20.62 -24.21 -8.76
N LEU A 149 21.20 -25.25 -8.18
CA LEU A 149 20.48 -26.35 -7.55
C LEU A 149 19.61 -25.86 -6.40
N ALA A 150 20.17 -25.04 -5.49
CA ALA A 150 19.44 -24.49 -4.35
C ALA A 150 18.20 -23.70 -4.79
N THR A 151 18.39 -22.80 -5.76
CA THR A 151 17.33 -21.96 -6.33
C THR A 151 16.26 -22.82 -6.99
N THR A 152 16.66 -23.84 -7.76
CA THR A 152 15.73 -24.78 -8.40
C THR A 152 14.88 -25.52 -7.37
N ILE A 153 15.49 -26.02 -6.30
CA ILE A 153 14.77 -26.70 -5.22
C ILE A 153 13.78 -25.76 -4.51
N ILE A 154 14.19 -24.52 -4.20
CA ILE A 154 13.26 -23.55 -3.60
C ILE A 154 12.12 -23.20 -4.57
N ARG A 155 12.39 -23.10 -5.87
CA ARG A 155 11.34 -22.88 -6.88
C ARG A 155 10.36 -24.04 -6.96
N ILE A 156 10.79 -25.29 -6.76
CA ILE A 156 9.88 -26.44 -6.61
C ILE A 156 8.97 -26.23 -5.39
N PHE A 157 9.55 -25.92 -4.22
CA PHE A 157 8.75 -25.68 -3.01
C PHE A 157 7.81 -24.46 -3.13
N LEU A 158 8.22 -23.44 -3.89
CA LEU A 158 7.39 -22.29 -4.21
C LEU A 158 6.14 -22.72 -4.99
N GLN A 159 6.25 -23.64 -5.96
CA GLN A 159 5.07 -24.14 -6.69
C GLN A 159 4.04 -24.80 -5.76
N PHE A 160 4.49 -25.55 -4.75
CA PHE A 160 3.59 -26.13 -3.76
C PHE A 160 2.97 -25.08 -2.83
N SER A 161 3.73 -24.04 -2.47
CA SER A 161 3.29 -23.03 -1.50
C SER A 161 2.12 -22.17 -1.96
N TYR A 162 1.79 -22.15 -3.25
CA TYR A 162 0.60 -21.48 -3.77
C TYR A 162 -0.71 -22.13 -3.31
N TYR A 163 -0.66 -23.37 -2.79
CA TYR A 163 -1.85 -24.13 -2.40
C TYR A 163 -1.84 -24.40 -0.89
N ASN A 164 -2.88 -23.91 -0.20
CA ASN A 164 -3.01 -24.05 1.26
C ASN A 164 -3.01 -25.52 1.73
N GLN A 165 -3.55 -26.44 0.92
CA GLN A 165 -3.60 -27.87 1.24
C GLN A 165 -2.21 -28.53 1.35
N PHE A 166 -1.17 -27.95 0.74
CA PHE A 166 0.20 -28.49 0.76
C PHE A 166 1.06 -27.90 1.90
N GLN A 167 0.54 -26.93 2.65
CA GLN A 167 1.26 -26.25 3.72
C GLN A 167 1.73 -27.21 4.83
N ALA A 168 0.91 -28.23 5.15
CA ALA A 168 1.26 -29.24 6.15
C ALA A 168 2.53 -30.02 5.78
N ALA A 169 2.68 -30.40 4.50
CA ALA A 169 3.88 -31.08 4.01
C ALA A 169 5.12 -30.17 4.08
N LEU A 170 4.99 -28.90 3.66
CA LEU A 170 6.09 -27.93 3.74
C LEU A 170 6.51 -27.66 5.21
N PHE A 171 5.54 -27.62 6.12
CA PHE A 171 5.80 -27.47 7.55
C PHE A 171 6.50 -28.71 8.13
N HIS A 172 6.01 -29.91 7.81
CA HIS A 172 6.60 -31.18 8.26
C HIS A 172 8.10 -31.27 7.92
N HIS A 173 8.48 -30.87 6.70
CA HIS A 173 9.88 -30.87 6.26
C HIS A 173 10.66 -29.60 6.64
N LYS A 174 10.07 -28.70 7.42
CA LYS A 174 10.67 -27.45 7.93
C LYS A 174 11.19 -26.53 6.83
N ILE A 175 10.53 -26.49 5.68
CA ILE A 175 11.00 -25.77 4.49
C ILE A 175 11.17 -24.26 4.76
N GLY A 176 10.22 -23.64 5.47
CA GLY A 176 10.33 -22.22 5.85
C GLY A 176 11.54 -21.92 6.75
N ALA A 177 11.84 -22.81 7.70
CA ALA A 177 13.02 -22.64 8.56
C ALA A 177 14.34 -22.79 7.78
N LEU A 178 14.39 -23.68 6.79
CA LEU A 178 15.53 -23.84 5.89
C LEU A 178 15.76 -22.56 5.05
N CYS A 179 14.68 -21.95 4.54
CA CYS A 179 14.77 -20.69 3.78
C CYS A 179 15.29 -19.53 4.65
N MET A 180 14.76 -19.37 5.87
CA MET A 180 15.24 -18.38 6.83
C MET A 180 16.74 -18.54 7.11
N ASN A 181 17.20 -19.79 7.33
CA ASN A 181 18.62 -20.07 7.59
C ASN A 181 19.51 -19.76 6.38
N ALA A 182 19.04 -20.08 5.17
CA ALA A 182 19.77 -19.78 3.94
C ALA A 182 19.88 -18.26 3.75
N MET A 183 18.78 -17.51 3.92
CA MET A 183 18.78 -16.05 3.82
C MET A 183 19.75 -15.40 4.81
N GLU A 184 19.68 -15.77 6.09
CA GLU A 184 20.52 -15.16 7.14
C GLU A 184 22.01 -15.32 6.83
N TYR A 185 22.42 -16.52 6.43
CA TYR A 185 23.81 -16.80 6.09
C TYR A 185 24.23 -16.18 4.77
N GLU A 186 23.38 -16.22 3.74
CA GLU A 186 23.71 -15.59 2.45
C GLU A 186 23.92 -14.10 2.61
N LEU A 187 23.08 -13.41 3.36
CA LEU A 187 23.27 -11.98 3.62
C LEU A 187 24.63 -11.70 4.29
N LYS A 188 25.01 -12.48 5.32
CA LYS A 188 26.34 -12.37 5.96
C LYS A 188 27.49 -12.67 4.98
N ARG A 189 27.32 -13.66 4.11
CA ARG A 189 28.32 -14.04 3.10
C ARG A 189 28.45 -12.99 1.99
N GLY A 190 27.33 -12.36 1.61
CA GLY A 190 27.28 -11.29 0.61
C GLY A 190 28.10 -10.08 1.03
N ASP A 191 28.06 -9.71 2.32
CA ASP A 191 28.87 -8.61 2.86
C ASP A 191 30.37 -8.86 2.65
N LEU A 192 30.81 -10.10 2.89
CA LEU A 192 32.22 -10.50 2.72
C LEU A 192 32.65 -10.37 1.26
N TRP A 193 31.81 -10.84 0.32
CA TRP A 193 32.10 -10.71 -1.11
C TRP A 193 32.10 -9.25 -1.56
N ALA A 194 31.16 -8.42 -1.08
CA ALA A 194 31.11 -7.01 -1.40
C ALA A 194 32.34 -6.25 -0.90
N ALA A 195 32.87 -6.63 0.28
CA ALA A 195 34.11 -6.08 0.82
C ALA A 195 35.34 -6.55 0.02
N GLU A 196 35.38 -7.82 -0.37
CA GLU A 196 36.49 -8.43 -1.13
C GLU A 196 36.63 -7.81 -2.52
N VAL A 197 35.51 -7.55 -3.22
CA VAL A 197 35.48 -6.94 -4.57
C VAL A 197 36.26 -5.62 -4.65
N LYS A 198 36.37 -4.86 -3.55
CA LYS A 198 37.08 -3.57 -3.53
C LYS A 198 38.60 -3.70 -3.54
N ASN A 199 39.15 -4.86 -3.13
CA ASN A 199 40.57 -5.02 -2.83
C ASN A 199 41.26 -6.12 -3.66
N VAL A 200 40.54 -6.76 -4.58
CA VAL A 200 41.05 -7.88 -5.39
C VAL A 200 41.20 -7.51 -6.87
N ASP A 201 41.93 -8.35 -7.60
CA ASP A 201 42.07 -8.23 -9.04
C ASP A 201 40.72 -8.39 -9.77
N GLU A 202 40.63 -7.82 -10.97
CA GLU A 202 39.38 -7.78 -11.75
C GLU A 202 38.82 -9.18 -12.09
N ARG A 203 39.66 -10.23 -12.16
CA ARG A 203 39.19 -11.59 -12.41
C ARG A 203 38.48 -12.16 -11.18
N THR A 204 39.02 -11.94 -9.99
CA THR A 204 38.39 -12.35 -8.73
C THR A 204 37.13 -11.52 -8.46
N ALA A 205 37.18 -10.21 -8.70
CA ALA A 205 36.03 -9.32 -8.59
C ALA A 205 34.85 -9.76 -9.48
N ARG A 206 35.12 -10.21 -10.73
CA ARG A 206 34.09 -10.78 -11.61
C ARG A 206 33.44 -12.05 -11.05
N LYS A 207 34.22 -12.95 -10.44
CA LYS A 207 33.68 -14.16 -9.80
C LYS A 207 32.77 -13.81 -8.62
N CYS A 208 33.18 -12.87 -7.77
CA CYS A 208 32.36 -12.40 -6.65
C CYS A 208 31.07 -11.73 -7.15
N ARG A 209 31.14 -10.90 -8.20
CA ARG A 209 29.93 -10.32 -8.83
C ARG A 209 28.97 -11.38 -9.36
N LEU A 210 29.48 -12.46 -9.97
CA LEU A 210 28.64 -13.58 -10.41
C LEU A 210 28.00 -14.32 -9.23
N ALA A 211 28.76 -14.54 -8.15
CA ALA A 211 28.24 -15.16 -6.93
C ALA A 211 27.14 -14.31 -6.29
N ILE A 212 27.32 -12.98 -6.22
CA ILE A 212 26.31 -12.04 -5.72
C ILE A 212 25.03 -12.12 -6.56
N ARG A 213 25.13 -12.17 -7.90
CA ARG A 213 23.94 -12.33 -8.76
C ARG A 213 23.19 -13.62 -8.48
N LYS A 214 23.90 -14.76 -8.38
CA LYS A 214 23.28 -16.05 -8.05
C LYS A 214 22.66 -16.06 -6.65
N GLN A 215 23.32 -15.42 -5.69
CA GLN A 215 22.79 -15.19 -4.36
C GLN A 215 21.48 -14.38 -4.40
N GLN A 216 21.42 -13.29 -5.15
CA GLN A 216 20.21 -12.47 -5.27
C GLN A 216 19.03 -13.28 -5.82
N THR A 217 19.25 -14.16 -6.80
CA THR A 217 18.21 -15.07 -7.32
C THR A 217 17.73 -16.08 -6.28
N LEU A 218 18.65 -16.66 -5.49
CA LEU A 218 18.29 -17.56 -4.40
C LEU A 218 17.49 -16.84 -3.31
N LEU A 219 17.94 -15.65 -2.89
CA LEU A 219 17.24 -14.83 -1.90
C LEU A 219 15.82 -14.47 -2.37
N ALA A 220 15.65 -14.08 -3.64
CA ALA A 220 14.34 -13.78 -4.20
C ALA A 220 13.42 -15.02 -4.16
N ALA A 221 13.91 -16.19 -4.53
CA ALA A 221 13.15 -17.44 -4.46
C ALA A 221 12.74 -17.80 -3.02
N CYS A 222 13.66 -17.63 -2.05
CA CYS A 222 13.37 -17.84 -0.64
C CYS A 222 12.31 -16.87 -0.11
N ILE A 223 12.43 -15.58 -0.43
CA ILE A 223 11.49 -14.54 0.01
C ILE A 223 10.10 -14.82 -0.55
N SER A 224 9.98 -15.11 -1.86
CA SER A 224 8.69 -15.44 -2.48
C SER A 224 8.01 -16.65 -1.83
N LEU A 225 8.79 -17.69 -1.48
CA LEU A 225 8.26 -18.84 -0.75
C LEU A 225 7.79 -18.44 0.65
N LEU A 226 8.59 -17.67 1.39
CA LEU A 226 8.24 -17.24 2.75
C LEU A 226 7.00 -16.34 2.76
N VAL A 227 6.81 -15.47 1.76
CA VAL A 227 5.59 -14.66 1.60
C VAL A 227 4.34 -15.54 1.53
N ASN A 228 4.39 -16.62 0.74
CA ASN A 228 3.28 -17.56 0.62
C ASN A 228 3.03 -18.32 1.92
N LEU A 229 4.09 -18.76 2.60
CA LEU A 229 3.95 -19.44 3.91
C LEU A 229 3.42 -18.51 5.00
N ALA A 230 3.73 -17.21 4.93
CA ALA A 230 3.26 -16.20 5.88
C ALA A 230 1.76 -15.87 5.72
N HIS A 231 1.04 -16.49 4.78
CA HIS A 231 -0.43 -16.43 4.79
C HIS A 231 -1.01 -16.95 6.12
N ASP A 232 -0.34 -17.91 6.76
CA ASP A 232 -0.59 -18.29 8.14
C ASP A 232 0.11 -17.31 9.11
N VAL A 233 -0.68 -16.58 9.88
CA VAL A 233 -0.21 -15.58 10.87
C VAL A 233 0.70 -16.23 11.92
N THR A 234 0.50 -17.49 12.28
CA THR A 234 1.37 -18.18 13.25
C THR A 234 2.78 -18.41 12.70
N ILE A 235 2.89 -18.63 11.39
CA ILE A 235 4.19 -18.75 10.70
C ILE A 235 4.80 -17.36 10.55
N GLU A 236 4.01 -16.36 10.16
CA GLU A 236 4.47 -14.96 10.06
C GLU A 236 5.11 -14.48 11.38
N LEU A 237 4.46 -14.70 12.53
CA LEU A 237 4.99 -14.38 13.86
C LEU A 237 6.30 -15.12 14.17
N LYS A 238 6.45 -16.37 13.73
CA LYS A 238 7.72 -17.12 13.89
C LYS A 238 8.83 -16.52 13.03
N MET A 239 8.52 -16.01 11.84
CA MET A 239 9.49 -15.33 10.98
C MET A 239 9.92 -13.98 11.57
N ILE A 240 8.97 -13.21 12.13
CA ILE A 240 9.23 -11.94 12.82
C ILE A 240 10.19 -12.15 14.00
N ARG A 241 9.96 -13.17 14.84
CA ARG A 241 10.87 -13.53 15.94
C ARG A 241 12.26 -13.98 15.51
N ARG A 242 12.47 -14.18 14.21
CA ARG A 242 13.74 -14.57 13.59
C ARG A 242 14.25 -13.48 12.65
N ASP A 243 13.96 -12.22 12.97
CA ASP A 243 14.52 -11.02 12.32
C ASP A 243 14.28 -10.94 10.80
N ILE A 244 13.13 -11.42 10.31
CA ILE A 244 12.79 -11.32 8.89
C ILE A 244 12.76 -9.86 8.40
N VAL A 245 12.26 -8.91 9.21
CA VAL A 245 12.20 -7.49 8.83
C VAL A 245 13.61 -6.92 8.62
N PRO A 246 14.57 -7.02 9.58
CA PRO A 246 15.96 -6.64 9.33
C PRO A 246 16.59 -7.30 8.10
N MET A 247 16.35 -8.59 7.87
CA MET A 247 16.88 -9.28 6.69
C MET A 247 16.33 -8.71 5.38
N LEU A 248 15.03 -8.41 5.31
CA LEU A 248 14.40 -7.78 4.14
C LEU A 248 14.93 -6.37 3.89
N LEU A 249 15.14 -5.57 4.93
CA LEU A 249 15.71 -4.22 4.80
C LEU A 249 17.14 -4.25 4.26
N ARG A 250 17.90 -5.30 4.54
CA ARG A 250 19.22 -5.55 3.93
C ARG A 250 19.12 -5.99 2.48
N CYS A 251 18.12 -6.81 2.13
CA CYS A 251 17.86 -7.17 0.72
C CYS A 251 17.57 -5.92 -0.14
N LEU A 252 16.92 -4.88 0.41
CA LEU A 252 16.70 -3.61 -0.30
C LEU A 252 17.99 -2.83 -0.61
N ASP A 253 19.12 -3.15 0.01
CA ASP A 253 20.42 -2.55 -0.37
C ASP A 253 20.97 -3.15 -1.68
N LEU A 254 20.48 -4.34 -2.07
CA LEU A 254 20.90 -5.09 -3.26
C LEU A 254 20.02 -4.77 -4.48
N ARG A 255 19.81 -3.47 -4.75
CA ARG A 255 18.85 -2.94 -5.74
C ARG A 255 19.12 -3.33 -7.20
N ASP A 256 20.30 -3.87 -7.51
CA ASP A 256 20.67 -4.31 -8.87
C ASP A 256 19.81 -5.47 -9.38
N SER A 257 19.13 -6.20 -8.49
CA SER A 257 18.22 -7.28 -8.84
C SER A 257 16.76 -6.85 -8.71
N ALA A 258 16.08 -6.73 -9.85
CA ALA A 258 14.66 -6.40 -9.89
C ALA A 258 13.78 -7.49 -9.24
N GLU A 259 14.09 -8.77 -9.46
CA GLU A 259 13.37 -9.92 -8.88
C GLU A 259 13.48 -9.93 -7.35
N LEU A 260 14.68 -9.65 -6.80
CA LEU A 260 14.88 -9.55 -5.36
C LEU A 260 14.19 -8.32 -4.78
N THR A 261 14.31 -7.18 -5.44
CA THR A 261 13.68 -5.93 -4.98
C THR A 261 12.17 -6.09 -4.91
N LEU A 262 11.54 -6.63 -5.96
CA LEU A 262 10.10 -6.87 -6.00
C LEU A 262 9.63 -7.81 -4.89
N SER A 263 10.23 -9.00 -4.79
CA SER A 263 9.86 -9.97 -3.75
C SER A 263 10.06 -9.41 -2.33
N THR A 264 11.12 -8.62 -2.11
CA THR A 264 11.40 -7.95 -0.84
C THR A 264 10.33 -6.92 -0.49
N VAL A 265 9.99 -6.03 -1.43
CA VAL A 265 8.96 -5.00 -1.22
C VAL A 265 7.58 -5.64 -1.03
N GLN A 266 7.26 -6.72 -1.73
CA GLN A 266 6.02 -7.48 -1.54
C GLN A 266 5.91 -8.07 -0.13
N PHE A 267 7.00 -8.62 0.42
CA PHE A 267 6.96 -9.13 1.79
C PHE A 267 6.86 -8.01 2.82
N LEU A 268 7.63 -6.93 2.66
CA LEU A 268 7.51 -5.76 3.52
C LEU A 268 6.10 -5.15 3.49
N LEU A 269 5.46 -5.10 2.32
CA LEU A 269 4.07 -4.67 2.19
C LEU A 269 3.14 -5.53 3.04
N LYS A 270 3.26 -6.86 2.99
CA LYS A 270 2.47 -7.76 3.83
C LYS A 270 2.72 -7.52 5.33
N LEU A 271 3.97 -7.37 5.72
CA LEU A 271 4.35 -7.16 7.12
C LEU A 271 3.93 -5.78 7.66
N SER A 272 3.82 -4.77 6.79
CA SER A 272 3.48 -3.38 7.14
C SER A 272 2.04 -3.17 7.63
N ILE A 273 1.23 -4.23 7.68
CA ILE A 273 -0.13 -4.17 8.23
C ILE A 273 -0.08 -4.04 9.76
N PHE A 274 0.95 -4.59 10.41
CA PHE A 274 1.10 -4.60 11.87
C PHE A 274 2.05 -3.48 12.35
N GLU A 275 1.68 -2.81 13.43
CA GLU A 275 2.37 -1.62 13.91
C GLU A 275 3.78 -1.93 14.44
N GLU A 276 3.96 -3.07 15.11
CA GLU A 276 5.25 -3.53 15.62
C GLU A 276 6.26 -3.76 14.49
N ASN A 277 5.78 -4.26 13.35
CA ASN A 277 6.61 -4.46 12.17
C ASN A 277 6.99 -3.13 11.53
N LYS A 278 6.07 -2.15 11.46
CA LYS A 278 6.39 -0.80 10.96
C LYS A 278 7.47 -0.13 11.81
N ALA A 279 7.41 -0.27 13.13
CA ALA A 279 8.45 0.25 14.03
C ALA A 279 9.84 -0.35 13.72
N ALA A 280 9.92 -1.66 13.47
CA ALA A 280 11.17 -2.31 13.05
C ALA A 280 11.63 -1.85 11.65
N MET A 281 10.70 -1.59 10.73
CA MET A 281 11.02 -1.04 9.40
C MET A 281 11.59 0.39 9.49
N GLU A 282 11.02 1.23 10.35
CA GLU A 282 11.49 2.60 10.55
C GLU A 282 12.92 2.63 11.14
N GLN A 283 13.21 1.76 12.12
CA GLN A 283 14.56 1.60 12.67
C GLN A 283 15.61 1.28 11.60
N GLY A 284 15.23 0.52 10.57
CA GLY A 284 16.11 0.18 9.45
C GLY A 284 16.01 1.14 8.26
N ASN A 285 15.47 2.34 8.45
CA ASN A 285 15.37 3.39 7.41
C ASN A 285 14.60 2.92 6.16
N ILE A 286 13.40 2.37 6.35
CA ILE A 286 12.59 1.90 5.22
C ILE A 286 12.28 3.02 4.22
N ILE A 287 11.93 4.22 4.67
CA ILE A 287 11.54 5.33 3.78
C ILE A 287 12.70 5.69 2.85
N GLY A 288 13.88 5.98 3.39
CA GLY A 288 15.04 6.32 2.56
C GLY A 288 15.41 5.21 1.59
N LYS A 289 15.30 3.93 2.00
CA LYS A 289 15.56 2.78 1.12
C LYS A 289 14.57 2.68 -0.04
N LEU A 290 13.28 2.91 0.20
CA LEU A 290 12.25 2.88 -0.85
C LEU A 290 12.37 4.08 -1.80
N LEU A 291 12.73 5.26 -1.30
CA LEU A 291 12.87 6.45 -2.13
C LEU A 291 14.06 6.37 -3.10
N LEU A 292 15.11 5.63 -2.75
CA LEU A 292 16.21 5.29 -3.67
C LEU A 292 15.78 4.41 -4.86
N LEU A 293 14.55 3.87 -4.87
CA LEU A 293 14.01 3.13 -6.02
C LEU A 293 13.44 4.06 -7.09
N PHE A 294 13.11 5.32 -6.76
CA PHE A 294 12.52 6.24 -7.72
C PHE A 294 13.58 6.87 -8.65
N PRO A 295 13.26 7.03 -9.95
CA PRO A 295 12.01 6.65 -10.62
C PRO A 295 11.92 5.14 -10.89
N ILE A 296 10.77 4.52 -10.59
CA ILE A 296 10.56 3.07 -10.76
C ILE A 296 9.94 2.78 -12.13
N GLY A 297 10.72 2.17 -13.03
CA GLY A 297 10.26 1.77 -14.37
C GLY A 297 9.27 0.58 -14.36
N ASP A 298 9.57 -0.45 -13.57
CA ASP A 298 8.74 -1.65 -13.48
C ASP A 298 7.38 -1.35 -12.82
N VAL A 299 6.29 -1.71 -13.51
CA VAL A 299 4.92 -1.33 -13.10
C VAL A 299 4.52 -2.03 -11.79
N GLU A 300 4.86 -3.30 -11.63
CA GLU A 300 4.45 -4.09 -10.47
C GLU A 300 5.23 -3.68 -9.22
N LEU A 301 6.55 -3.46 -9.36
CA LEU A 301 7.38 -2.92 -8.30
C LEU A 301 6.91 -1.52 -7.90
N ARG A 302 6.57 -0.65 -8.87
CA ARG A 302 6.06 0.69 -8.60
C ARG A 302 4.77 0.64 -7.79
N LYS A 303 3.78 -0.14 -8.24
CA LYS A 303 2.50 -0.32 -7.52
C LYS A 303 2.69 -0.87 -6.12
N THR A 304 3.55 -1.88 -5.96
CA THR A 304 3.82 -2.48 -4.65
C THR A 304 4.53 -1.50 -3.71
N THR A 305 5.49 -0.73 -4.24
CA THR A 305 6.20 0.30 -3.47
C THR A 305 5.28 1.42 -3.02
N ILE A 306 4.40 1.92 -3.89
CA ILE A 306 3.41 2.95 -3.54
C ILE A 306 2.44 2.43 -2.47
N ARG A 307 1.98 1.17 -2.57
CA ARG A 307 1.14 0.55 -1.54
C ARG A 307 1.85 0.45 -0.20
N LEU A 308 3.14 0.13 -0.18
CA LEU A 308 3.93 0.07 1.05
C LEU A 308 4.11 1.47 1.64
N LEU A 309 4.47 2.47 0.83
CA LEU A 309 4.57 3.86 1.26
C LEU A 309 3.22 4.36 1.80
N PHE A 310 2.10 4.00 1.18
CA PHE A 310 0.76 4.30 1.69
C PHE A 310 0.52 3.71 3.08
N ASN A 311 0.85 2.44 3.31
CA ASN A 311 0.71 1.82 4.64
C ASN A 311 1.58 2.51 5.71
N LEU A 312 2.77 2.97 5.34
CA LEU A 312 3.69 3.69 6.23
C LEU A 312 3.25 5.15 6.45
N SER A 313 2.53 5.74 5.50
CA SER A 313 2.10 7.15 5.54
C SER A 313 1.09 7.46 6.64
N PHE A 314 0.55 6.47 7.36
CA PHE A 314 -0.29 6.74 8.52
C PHE A 314 0.51 7.29 9.71
N ASP A 315 1.83 7.04 9.76
CA ASP A 315 2.74 7.65 10.72
C ASP A 315 3.16 9.07 10.27
N VAL A 316 3.03 10.05 11.17
CA VAL A 316 3.34 11.47 10.89
C VAL A 316 4.82 11.66 10.52
N LYS A 317 5.75 11.00 11.21
CA LYS A 317 7.19 11.11 10.96
C LYS A 317 7.55 10.52 9.60
N ALA A 318 6.93 9.39 9.26
CA ALA A 318 7.10 8.77 7.95
C ALA A 318 6.61 9.71 6.83
N ARG A 319 5.46 10.37 6.99
CA ARG A 319 4.97 11.38 6.02
C ARG A 319 5.93 12.54 5.88
N SER A 320 6.32 13.18 6.98
CA SER A 320 7.24 14.32 6.95
C SER A 320 8.54 13.97 6.25
N ARG A 321 9.06 12.75 6.48
CA ARG A 321 10.25 12.26 5.81
C ARG A 321 10.04 12.02 4.31
N MET A 322 8.93 11.40 3.92
CA MET A 322 8.58 11.21 2.50
C MET A 322 8.53 12.55 1.76
N VAL A 323 7.92 13.56 2.37
CA VAL A 323 7.81 14.92 1.80
C VAL A 323 9.19 15.58 1.72
N ALA A 324 9.97 15.56 2.80
CA ALA A 324 11.30 16.16 2.85
C ALA A 324 12.27 15.55 1.82
N GLU A 325 12.13 14.24 1.53
CA GLU A 325 12.93 13.53 0.52
C GLU A 325 12.33 13.62 -0.91
N GLY A 326 11.30 14.46 -1.12
CA GLY A 326 10.81 14.83 -2.45
C GLY A 326 9.84 13.84 -3.10
N LEU A 327 9.20 12.94 -2.34
CA LEU A 327 8.29 11.94 -2.89
C LEU A 327 7.10 12.55 -3.65
N VAL A 328 6.62 13.73 -3.24
CA VAL A 328 5.46 14.42 -3.82
C VAL A 328 5.59 14.54 -5.35
N GLY A 329 6.71 15.06 -5.84
CA GLY A 329 6.94 15.21 -7.29
C GLY A 329 7.02 13.88 -8.05
N GLN A 330 7.43 12.80 -7.39
CA GLN A 330 7.53 11.47 -8.00
C GLN A 330 6.17 10.78 -8.14
N ILE A 331 5.24 11.04 -7.20
CA ILE A 331 3.92 10.39 -7.20
C ILE A 331 2.87 11.18 -7.98
N THR A 332 3.00 12.50 -8.09
CA THR A 332 2.02 13.35 -8.80
C THR A 332 1.70 12.85 -10.22
N PRO A 333 2.66 12.47 -11.07
CA PRO A 333 2.36 11.99 -12.43
C PRO A 333 1.56 10.68 -12.47
N LEU A 334 1.44 9.97 -11.34
CA LEU A 334 0.82 8.65 -11.25
C LEU A 334 -0.62 8.71 -10.76
N ILE A 335 -1.08 9.83 -10.18
CA ILE A 335 -2.36 9.90 -9.45
C ILE A 335 -3.59 9.68 -10.32
N GLU A 336 -3.51 9.96 -11.63
CA GLU A 336 -4.62 9.71 -12.56
C GLU A 336 -4.82 8.21 -12.83
N ASN A 337 -3.71 7.44 -12.90
CA ASN A 337 -3.75 6.04 -13.33
C ASN A 337 -3.56 5.05 -12.18
N ASP A 338 -3.29 5.53 -10.97
CA ASP A 338 -3.06 4.71 -9.79
C ASP A 338 -3.78 5.31 -8.57
N ALA A 339 -4.92 4.71 -8.22
CA ALA A 339 -5.72 5.10 -7.06
C ALA A 339 -4.92 5.05 -5.75
N LYS A 340 -3.90 4.18 -5.62
CA LYS A 340 -3.05 4.15 -4.42
C LYS A 340 -2.04 5.28 -4.40
N ALA A 341 -1.59 5.76 -5.57
CA ALA A 341 -0.80 6.99 -5.65
C ALA A 341 -1.63 8.21 -5.22
N LEU A 342 -2.90 8.29 -5.65
CA LEU A 342 -3.82 9.34 -5.22
C LEU A 342 -4.09 9.27 -3.70
N ASN A 343 -4.34 8.08 -3.15
CA ASN A 343 -4.53 7.90 -1.71
C ASN A 343 -3.28 8.28 -0.90
N LEU A 344 -2.09 7.97 -1.41
CA LEU A 344 -0.83 8.38 -0.79
C LEU A 344 -0.68 9.90 -0.87
N LEU A 345 -0.98 10.52 -2.01
CA LEU A 345 -0.95 11.98 -2.14
C LEU A 345 -1.91 12.65 -1.15
N TYR A 346 -3.10 12.08 -0.90
CA TYR A 346 -4.01 12.55 0.14
C TYR A 346 -3.38 12.52 1.53
N GLN A 347 -2.69 11.43 1.89
CA GLN A 347 -1.99 11.36 3.18
C GLN A 347 -0.89 12.42 3.26
N LEU A 348 -0.11 12.60 2.20
CA LEU A 348 0.97 13.60 2.16
C LEU A 348 0.45 15.04 2.17
N SER A 349 -0.69 15.32 1.51
CA SER A 349 -1.24 16.68 1.37
C SER A 349 -1.75 17.28 2.68
N VAL A 350 -1.82 16.49 3.76
CA VAL A 350 -2.03 17.02 5.12
C VAL A 350 -0.85 17.89 5.57
N ASN A 351 0.36 17.64 5.08
CA ASN A 351 1.58 18.39 5.40
C ASN A 351 1.69 19.67 4.53
N ASP A 352 1.96 20.82 5.15
CA ASP A 352 2.08 22.10 4.46
C ASP A 352 3.23 22.15 3.45
N ASP A 353 4.37 21.50 3.73
CA ASP A 353 5.48 21.40 2.78
C ASP A 353 5.05 20.64 1.52
N ALA A 354 4.20 19.62 1.66
CA ALA A 354 3.68 18.89 0.51
C ALA A 354 2.75 19.77 -0.34
N LYS A 355 1.88 20.57 0.29
CA LYS A 355 1.03 21.55 -0.40
C LYS A 355 1.89 22.55 -1.17
N ALA A 356 2.94 23.09 -0.54
CA ALA A 356 3.86 24.01 -1.19
C ALA A 356 4.59 23.38 -2.38
N MET A 357 5.05 22.12 -2.26
CA MET A 357 5.68 21.39 -3.37
C MET A 357 4.74 21.18 -4.56
N LEU A 358 3.45 20.92 -4.31
CA LEU A 358 2.46 20.68 -5.37
C LEU A 358 2.25 21.87 -6.30
N THR A 359 2.56 23.09 -5.85
CA THR A 359 2.48 24.31 -6.66
C THR A 359 3.37 24.27 -7.91
N PHE A 360 4.41 23.43 -7.89
CA PHE A 360 5.38 23.26 -8.99
C PHE A 360 5.12 22.00 -9.83
N THR A 361 3.94 21.41 -9.71
CA THR A 361 3.56 20.17 -10.40
C THR A 361 2.24 20.34 -11.14
N ASP A 362 1.91 19.42 -12.04
CA ASP A 362 0.62 19.43 -12.76
C ASP A 362 -0.55 18.89 -11.90
N ALA A 363 -0.36 18.69 -10.58
CA ALA A 363 -1.37 18.09 -9.70
C ALA A 363 -2.71 18.82 -9.74
N MET A 364 -2.72 20.15 -9.73
CA MET A 364 -3.97 20.92 -9.76
C MET A 364 -4.75 20.66 -11.04
N GLN A 365 -4.07 20.61 -12.18
CA GLN A 365 -4.69 20.31 -13.47
C GLN A 365 -5.26 18.89 -13.52
N LEU A 366 -4.50 17.90 -13.05
CA LEU A 366 -4.91 16.50 -13.02
C LEU A 366 -6.16 16.30 -12.13
N LEU A 367 -6.14 16.87 -10.92
CA LEU A 367 -7.23 16.74 -9.96
C LEU A 367 -8.49 17.49 -10.41
N MET A 368 -8.34 18.70 -10.95
CA MET A 368 -9.46 19.47 -11.50
C MET A 368 -10.12 18.74 -12.68
N ARG A 369 -9.32 18.18 -13.59
CA ARG A 369 -9.83 17.38 -14.71
C ARG A 369 -10.63 16.16 -14.23
N ASP A 370 -10.10 15.45 -13.22
CA ASP A 370 -10.79 14.28 -12.66
C ASP A 370 -12.12 14.68 -11.98
N LEU A 371 -12.13 15.74 -11.15
CA LEU A 371 -13.36 16.26 -10.54
C LEU A 371 -14.41 16.65 -11.58
N LEU A 372 -14.01 17.46 -12.57
CA LEU A 372 -14.91 18.02 -13.58
C LEU A 372 -15.37 17.01 -14.63
N SER A 373 -14.77 15.82 -14.68
CA SER A 373 -15.27 14.71 -15.51
C SER A 373 -16.64 14.18 -15.05
N GLY A 374 -17.07 14.52 -13.84
CA GLY A 374 -18.25 13.97 -13.18
C GLY A 374 -18.04 12.58 -12.56
N SER A 375 -16.88 11.94 -12.79
CA SER A 375 -16.49 10.67 -12.16
C SER A 375 -15.41 10.80 -11.08
N GLY A 376 -15.06 12.03 -10.69
CA GLY A 376 -14.00 12.29 -9.71
C GLY A 376 -14.28 11.66 -8.35
N SER A 377 -13.27 10.98 -7.80
CA SER A 377 -13.40 10.27 -6.52
C SER A 377 -13.48 11.22 -5.31
N GLU A 378 -14.04 10.74 -4.19
CA GLU A 378 -14.00 11.50 -2.91
C GLU A 378 -12.57 11.82 -2.47
N VAL A 379 -11.61 10.96 -2.81
CA VAL A 379 -10.19 11.21 -2.51
C VAL A 379 -9.67 12.38 -3.34
N THR A 380 -10.02 12.48 -4.63
CA THR A 380 -9.67 13.62 -5.49
C THR A 380 -10.14 14.94 -4.87
N LYS A 381 -11.41 14.97 -4.44
CA LYS A 381 -12.00 16.15 -3.80
C LYS A 381 -11.32 16.48 -2.46
N ALA A 382 -11.00 15.46 -1.65
CA ALA A 382 -10.29 15.63 -0.39
C ALA A 382 -8.84 16.13 -0.59
N VAL A 383 -8.13 15.66 -1.64
CA VAL A 383 -6.82 16.21 -2.01
C VAL A 383 -6.97 17.67 -2.41
N LEU A 384 -7.94 18.00 -3.29
CA LEU A 384 -8.20 19.38 -3.71
C LEU A 384 -8.52 20.31 -2.52
N LEU A 385 -9.29 19.83 -1.55
CA LEU A 385 -9.57 20.58 -0.32
C LEU A 385 -8.28 20.87 0.45
N ASN A 386 -7.46 19.84 0.71
CA ASN A 386 -6.20 20.00 1.44
C ASN A 386 -5.23 20.94 0.73
N VAL A 387 -5.07 20.80 -0.58
CA VAL A 387 -4.11 21.61 -1.35
C VAL A 387 -4.59 23.05 -1.54
N CYS A 388 -5.91 23.30 -1.61
CA CYS A 388 -6.48 24.65 -1.67
C CYS A 388 -6.37 25.39 -0.34
N ALA A 389 -5.91 24.76 0.75
CA ALA A 389 -5.47 25.48 1.95
C ALA A 389 -4.15 26.22 1.72
N GLU A 390 -3.41 25.94 0.64
CA GLU A 390 -2.22 26.70 0.23
C GLU A 390 -2.58 27.73 -0.84
N LYS A 391 -2.20 28.99 -0.60
CA LYS A 391 -2.61 30.16 -1.40
C LYS A 391 -2.29 30.02 -2.88
N ARG A 392 -1.08 29.57 -3.22
CA ARG A 392 -0.68 29.44 -4.63
C ARG A 392 -1.45 28.33 -5.35
N ASN A 393 -1.73 27.22 -4.67
CA ASN A 393 -2.54 26.14 -5.25
C ASN A 393 -3.97 26.60 -5.49
N ALA A 394 -4.57 27.34 -4.55
CA ALA A 394 -5.89 27.93 -4.72
C ALA A 394 -5.96 28.83 -5.96
N GLN A 395 -4.94 29.68 -6.16
CA GLN A 395 -4.81 30.51 -7.37
C GLN A 395 -4.72 29.69 -8.66
N LEU A 396 -3.95 28.60 -8.67
CA LEU A 396 -3.85 27.71 -9.83
C LEU A 396 -5.19 27.02 -10.14
N VAL A 397 -5.92 26.62 -9.10
CA VAL A 397 -7.25 26.02 -9.22
C VAL A 397 -8.29 27.02 -9.75
N CYS A 398 -8.23 28.28 -9.33
CA CYS A 398 -9.09 29.34 -9.88
C CYS A 398 -8.89 29.53 -11.39
N GLY A 399 -7.68 29.25 -11.91
CA GLY A 399 -7.34 29.47 -13.31
C GLY A 399 -7.26 30.96 -13.68
N GLN A 400 -7.01 31.24 -14.95
CA GLN A 400 -7.01 32.61 -15.47
C GLN A 400 -8.41 33.21 -15.37
N ASP A 401 -8.50 34.43 -14.85
CA ASP A 401 -9.75 35.19 -14.68
C ASP A 401 -10.87 34.44 -13.93
N GLY A 402 -10.53 33.42 -13.12
CA GLY A 402 -11.50 32.68 -12.30
C GLY A 402 -12.28 31.57 -12.99
N GLN A 403 -11.92 31.19 -14.22
CA GLN A 403 -12.66 30.17 -14.97
C GLN A 403 -12.76 28.82 -14.22
N GLY A 404 -11.67 28.39 -13.57
CA GLY A 404 -11.67 27.14 -12.78
C GLY A 404 -12.56 27.23 -11.54
N LEU A 405 -12.63 28.40 -10.90
CA LEU A 405 -13.55 28.65 -9.78
C LEU A 405 -15.01 28.61 -10.24
N ALA A 406 -15.33 29.22 -11.39
CA ALA A 406 -16.69 29.15 -11.95
C ALA A 406 -17.12 27.69 -12.21
N LEU A 407 -16.22 26.87 -12.77
CA LEU A 407 -16.48 25.44 -12.99
C LEU A 407 -16.67 24.67 -11.67
N LEU A 408 -15.93 24.99 -10.60
CA LEU A 408 -16.15 24.40 -9.28
C LEU A 408 -17.49 24.79 -8.67
N LEU A 409 -17.88 26.06 -8.83
CA LEU A 409 -19.19 26.54 -8.40
C LEU A 409 -20.30 25.79 -9.13
N ASP A 410 -20.25 25.71 -10.46
CA ASP A 410 -21.22 24.95 -11.24
C ASP A 410 -21.24 23.46 -10.85
N ALA A 411 -20.08 22.82 -10.68
CA ALA A 411 -19.98 21.43 -10.26
C ALA A 411 -20.56 21.18 -8.86
N ALA A 412 -20.28 22.05 -7.89
CA ALA A 412 -20.86 21.97 -6.55
C ALA A 412 -22.38 22.13 -6.58
N LEU A 413 -22.89 23.02 -7.44
CA LEU A 413 -24.31 23.30 -7.55
C LEU A 413 -25.07 22.18 -8.28
N ASP A 414 -24.66 21.89 -9.50
CA ASP A 414 -25.34 20.92 -10.37
C ASP A 414 -25.24 19.50 -9.80
N GLY A 415 -24.08 19.17 -9.20
CA GLY A 415 -23.86 17.89 -8.53
C GLY A 415 -24.39 17.80 -7.10
N ARG A 416 -24.82 18.93 -6.50
CA ARG A 416 -25.17 19.04 -5.07
C ARG A 416 -24.07 18.44 -4.17
N ASP A 417 -22.83 18.81 -4.45
CA ASP A 417 -21.65 18.21 -3.82
C ASP A 417 -21.08 19.09 -2.71
N LEU A 418 -21.27 18.65 -1.47
CA LEU A 418 -20.80 19.36 -0.27
C LEU A 418 -19.27 19.46 -0.20
N MET A 419 -18.54 18.44 -0.67
CA MET A 419 -17.08 18.49 -0.63
C MET A 419 -16.54 19.54 -1.61
N VAL A 420 -17.16 19.66 -2.78
CA VAL A 420 -16.80 20.73 -3.74
C VAL A 420 -17.12 22.11 -3.19
N ALA A 421 -18.25 22.27 -2.49
CA ALA A 421 -18.57 23.53 -1.79
C ALA A 421 -17.52 23.89 -0.72
N LYS A 422 -17.00 22.89 0.01
CA LYS A 422 -15.89 23.09 0.96
C LYS A 422 -14.59 23.51 0.27
N ILE A 423 -14.28 22.97 -0.90
CA ILE A 423 -13.13 23.40 -1.71
C ILE A 423 -13.28 24.88 -2.08
N VAL A 424 -14.46 25.28 -2.56
CA VAL A 424 -14.78 26.68 -2.89
C VAL A 424 -14.57 27.58 -1.67
N ARG A 425 -15.06 27.20 -0.48
CA ARG A 425 -14.82 27.95 0.75
C ARG A 425 -13.34 28.04 1.13
N SER A 426 -12.59 26.95 0.97
CA SER A 426 -11.14 26.96 1.20
C SER A 426 -10.44 27.98 0.29
N ILE A 427 -10.84 28.09 -0.97
CA ILE A 427 -10.31 29.10 -1.90
C ILE A 427 -10.66 30.52 -1.42
N ALA A 428 -11.90 30.73 -0.95
CA ALA A 428 -12.38 32.02 -0.46
C ALA A 428 -11.62 32.54 0.77
N SER A 429 -11.03 31.63 1.57
CA SER A 429 -10.24 32.00 2.75
C SER A 429 -8.95 32.76 2.43
N HIS A 430 -8.46 32.70 1.18
CA HIS A 430 -7.20 33.32 0.78
C HIS A 430 -7.37 34.78 0.40
N GLU A 431 -6.49 35.64 0.92
CA GLU A 431 -6.40 37.04 0.52
C GLU A 431 -5.62 37.25 -0.79
N GLY A 432 -5.81 38.40 -1.44
CA GLY A 432 -5.08 38.82 -2.64
C GLY A 432 -5.88 38.58 -3.93
N PRO A 433 -5.22 38.24 -5.06
CA PRO A 433 -5.90 38.19 -6.37
C PRO A 433 -7.13 37.28 -6.45
N THR A 434 -7.20 36.24 -5.61
CA THR A 434 -8.37 35.36 -5.52
C THR A 434 -9.61 36.08 -5.03
N GLN A 435 -9.48 37.15 -4.24
CA GLN A 435 -10.61 37.94 -3.70
C GLN A 435 -11.31 38.74 -4.80
N ASP A 436 -10.59 39.20 -5.80
CA ASP A 436 -11.11 40.06 -6.87
C ASP A 436 -11.84 39.27 -7.96
N ILE A 437 -11.67 37.94 -7.97
CA ILE A 437 -12.23 37.02 -8.96
C ILE A 437 -13.70 36.67 -8.66
N TRP A 438 -14.19 36.92 -7.45
CA TRP A 438 -15.50 36.47 -7.02
C TRP A 438 -16.64 37.30 -7.62
N HIS A 439 -17.41 36.69 -8.51
CA HIS A 439 -18.72 37.19 -8.97
C HIS A 439 -19.86 36.40 -8.34
N PHE A 440 -19.87 36.36 -7.00
CA PHE A 440 -20.56 35.35 -6.19
C PHE A 440 -22.09 35.48 -6.10
N TYR A 441 -22.66 36.67 -6.35
CA TYR A 441 -24.07 36.96 -6.07
C TYR A 441 -25.05 36.07 -6.84
N TYR A 442 -24.74 35.76 -8.10
CA TYR A 442 -25.57 34.90 -8.94
C TYR A 442 -25.65 33.45 -8.44
N TYR A 443 -24.57 32.96 -7.81
CA TYR A 443 -24.50 31.57 -7.35
C TYR A 443 -25.16 31.39 -5.99
N LEU A 444 -24.98 32.36 -5.08
CA LEU A 444 -25.73 32.42 -3.83
C LEU A 444 -27.23 32.55 -4.06
N SER A 445 -27.65 33.37 -5.03
CA SER A 445 -29.07 33.54 -5.35
C SER A 445 -29.73 32.23 -5.79
N ARG A 446 -29.02 31.40 -6.59
CA ARG A 446 -29.51 30.08 -7.01
C ARG A 446 -29.72 29.11 -5.84
N ARG A 447 -29.10 29.33 -4.67
CA ARG A 447 -29.15 28.41 -3.51
C ARG A 447 -30.15 28.79 -2.44
N ILE A 448 -30.46 30.07 -2.32
CA ILE A 448 -31.54 30.56 -1.46
C ILE A 448 -32.90 29.93 -1.86
N GLU A 449 -32.99 29.34 -3.06
CA GLU A 449 -34.18 28.60 -3.51
C GLU A 449 -34.13 27.07 -3.26
N ASP A 450 -32.99 26.49 -2.85
CA ASP A 450 -32.82 25.02 -2.73
C ASP A 450 -32.95 24.52 -1.27
N GLU A 451 -33.46 23.30 -1.09
CA GLU A 451 -33.72 22.66 0.22
C GLU A 451 -32.44 22.17 0.93
N ASN A 452 -31.27 22.20 0.27
CA ASN A 452 -30.03 21.65 0.82
C ASN A 452 -29.25 22.68 1.67
N ALA A 453 -29.62 22.79 2.94
CA ALA A 453 -29.04 23.72 3.91
C ALA A 453 -27.51 23.63 4.03
N SER A 454 -26.94 22.42 3.96
CA SER A 454 -25.50 22.20 4.18
C SER A 454 -24.60 22.89 3.15
N ILE A 455 -24.99 22.84 1.87
CA ILE A 455 -24.25 23.47 0.78
C ILE A 455 -24.45 25.00 0.83
N GLY A 456 -25.67 25.45 1.14
CA GLY A 456 -25.97 26.86 1.32
C GLY A 456 -25.10 27.48 2.42
N LEU A 457 -24.90 26.78 3.54
CA LEU A 457 -24.02 27.20 4.63
C LEU A 457 -22.56 27.34 4.20
N GLU A 458 -22.03 26.42 3.39
CA GLU A 458 -20.65 26.55 2.90
C GLU A 458 -20.48 27.75 1.98
N PHE A 459 -21.47 28.05 1.13
CA PHE A 459 -21.43 29.23 0.28
C PHE A 459 -21.60 30.53 1.06
N ILE A 460 -22.50 30.59 2.04
CA ILE A 460 -22.60 31.77 2.93
C ILE A 460 -21.29 31.96 3.69
N GLY A 461 -20.70 30.87 4.19
CA GLY A 461 -19.38 30.89 4.83
C GLY A 461 -18.27 31.37 3.89
N ALA A 462 -18.32 31.01 2.60
CA ALA A 462 -17.42 31.54 1.59
C ALA A 462 -17.64 33.04 1.36
N ALA A 463 -18.89 33.51 1.25
CA ALA A 463 -19.22 34.94 1.15
C ALA A 463 -18.67 35.75 2.33
N ALA A 464 -18.78 35.21 3.55
CA ALA A 464 -18.24 35.82 4.77
C ALA A 464 -16.72 36.04 4.73
N LEU A 465 -16.00 35.29 3.90
CA LEU A 465 -14.56 35.40 3.74
C LEU A 465 -14.15 36.35 2.60
N ILE A 466 -15.10 36.78 1.76
CA ILE A 466 -14.83 37.62 0.58
C ILE A 466 -14.99 39.09 0.95
N LYS A 467 -13.91 39.87 0.86
CA LYS A 467 -13.89 41.30 1.25
C LYS A 467 -14.83 42.16 0.41
N VAL A 468 -15.02 41.81 -0.85
CA VAL A 468 -15.82 42.58 -1.82
C VAL A 468 -17.28 42.11 -1.89
N ALA A 469 -17.76 41.32 -0.91
CA ALA A 469 -19.12 40.81 -0.87
C ALA A 469 -20.18 41.93 -0.67
N ASP A 470 -21.13 42.02 -1.59
CA ASP A 470 -22.30 42.90 -1.65
C ASP A 470 -23.45 42.24 -0.89
N TRP A 471 -23.31 42.29 0.44
CA TRP A 471 -24.31 41.85 1.39
C TRP A 471 -25.66 42.54 1.18
N SER A 472 -25.65 43.79 0.72
CA SER A 472 -26.87 44.54 0.43
C SER A 472 -27.71 43.84 -0.64
N SER A 473 -27.08 43.44 -1.75
CA SER A 473 -27.77 42.66 -2.80
C SER A 473 -28.22 41.28 -2.31
N LEU A 474 -27.40 40.57 -1.53
CA LEU A 474 -27.77 39.25 -0.98
C LEU A 474 -28.99 39.30 -0.06
N ILE A 475 -29.05 40.31 0.79
CA ILE A 475 -30.15 40.53 1.73
C ILE A 475 -31.41 40.98 0.97
N SER A 476 -31.28 41.98 0.10
CA SER A 476 -32.43 42.68 -0.49
C SER A 476 -32.98 42.03 -1.75
N LEU A 477 -32.12 41.54 -2.66
CA LEU A 477 -32.52 41.00 -3.97
C LEU A 477 -32.73 39.49 -3.94
N TYR A 478 -32.00 38.81 -3.05
CA TYR A 478 -31.93 37.35 -3.07
C TYR A 478 -32.52 36.70 -1.83
N GLY A 479 -33.11 37.45 -0.90
CA GLY A 479 -33.92 36.88 0.19
C GLY A 479 -33.12 36.04 1.18
N LEU A 480 -31.83 36.34 1.39
CA LEU A 480 -30.97 35.61 2.34
C LEU A 480 -31.61 35.50 3.73
N LEU A 481 -32.23 36.59 4.21
CA LEU A 481 -32.95 36.59 5.49
C LEU A 481 -34.11 35.59 5.48
N ASN A 482 -34.91 35.58 4.41
CA ASN A 482 -36.04 34.66 4.27
C ASN A 482 -35.57 33.20 4.19
N TRP A 483 -34.44 32.92 3.54
CA TRP A 483 -33.88 31.56 3.49
C TRP A 483 -33.40 31.07 4.84
N ILE A 484 -32.66 31.92 5.58
CA ILE A 484 -32.25 31.63 6.97
C ILE A 484 -33.49 31.37 7.83
N GLU A 485 -34.56 32.17 7.66
CA GLU A 485 -35.84 31.99 8.34
C GLU A 485 -36.62 30.73 7.90
N LEU A 486 -36.43 30.24 6.67
CA LEU A 486 -37.13 29.07 6.10
C LEU A 486 -36.52 27.73 6.54
N GLN A 487 -35.22 27.69 6.88
CA GLN A 487 -34.50 26.48 7.34
C GLN A 487 -34.87 26.10 8.80
N GLN A 488 -36.15 26.21 9.15
CA GLN A 488 -36.79 26.20 10.48
C GLN A 488 -36.43 25.04 11.45
N THR A 489 -35.61 24.08 11.06
CA THR A 489 -35.05 23.05 11.95
C THR A 489 -33.68 23.37 12.54
N LEU A 490 -32.99 24.43 12.11
CA LEU A 490 -31.66 24.80 12.66
C LEU A 490 -31.58 26.19 13.28
N MET A 491 -32.55 27.08 13.05
CA MET A 491 -32.58 28.39 13.71
C MET A 491 -34.01 28.75 14.10
N THR A 492 -34.35 28.54 15.37
CA THR A 492 -35.51 29.15 16.00
C THR A 492 -35.30 30.65 16.12
N ALA A 493 -35.64 31.45 15.10
CA ALA A 493 -35.85 32.89 15.28
C ALA A 493 -36.58 33.54 14.10
N ARG A 494 -37.74 34.12 14.39
CA ARG A 494 -38.37 35.17 13.57
C ARG A 494 -37.69 36.51 13.88
N ASN A 495 -37.47 37.29 12.83
CA ASN A 495 -37.11 38.71 12.83
C ASN A 495 -35.63 39.00 13.17
N LEU A 496 -34.87 39.50 12.19
CA LEU A 496 -33.46 39.89 12.32
C LEU A 496 -33.22 41.32 12.86
N VAL A 497 -34.23 41.98 13.44
CA VAL A 497 -34.05 43.22 14.22
C VAL A 497 -33.84 42.93 15.73
N PRO A 498 -34.41 41.88 16.33
CA PRO A 498 -34.03 41.36 17.66
C PRO A 498 -32.80 40.42 17.67
N LEU A 499 -31.85 40.60 16.74
CA LEU A 499 -30.67 39.74 16.57
C LEU A 499 -29.81 39.63 17.86
N LEU A 500 -29.75 40.67 18.69
CA LEU A 500 -29.01 40.69 19.95
C LEU A 500 -29.61 39.75 21.02
N GLU A 501 -30.94 39.78 21.20
CA GLU A 501 -31.62 38.90 22.17
C GLU A 501 -31.61 37.44 21.72
N VAL A 502 -31.75 37.19 20.41
CA VAL A 502 -31.66 35.84 19.84
C VAL A 502 -30.24 35.30 19.93
N PHE A 503 -29.23 36.13 19.65
CA PHE A 503 -27.83 35.74 19.78
C PHE A 503 -27.49 35.39 21.23
N LEU A 504 -27.92 36.21 22.20
CA LEU A 504 -27.74 35.94 23.63
C LEU A 504 -28.51 34.70 24.10
N GLN A 505 -29.73 34.48 23.62
CA GLN A 505 -30.49 33.26 23.89
C GLN A 505 -29.81 32.01 23.32
N LEU A 506 -29.28 32.09 22.10
CA LEU A 506 -28.56 30.99 21.45
C LEU A 506 -27.28 30.66 22.20
N VAL A 507 -26.47 31.68 22.50
CA VAL A 507 -25.28 31.60 23.35
C VAL A 507 -25.61 30.91 24.68
N HIS A 508 -26.65 31.34 25.40
CA HIS A 508 -27.04 30.73 26.67
C HIS A 508 -27.57 29.30 26.51
N SER A 509 -28.27 28.99 25.43
CA SER A 509 -28.84 27.65 25.19
C SER A 509 -27.81 26.62 24.76
N MET A 510 -26.72 27.06 24.12
CA MET A 510 -25.68 26.21 23.52
C MET A 510 -24.30 26.39 24.18
N GLN A 511 -24.24 26.99 25.38
CA GLN A 511 -22.99 27.26 26.12
C GLN A 511 -22.16 26.02 26.49
N GLU A 512 -22.70 24.81 26.31
CA GLU A 512 -21.99 23.54 26.54
C GLU A 512 -21.34 22.98 25.25
N ASP A 513 -21.59 23.58 24.08
CA ASP A 513 -21.00 23.19 22.79
C ASP A 513 -19.97 24.23 22.33
N ASP A 514 -18.70 23.96 22.64
CA ASP A 514 -17.58 24.82 22.30
C ASP A 514 -17.48 25.14 20.79
N GLU A 515 -17.80 24.18 19.91
CA GLU A 515 -17.71 24.39 18.46
C GLU A 515 -18.76 25.40 17.99
N PHE A 516 -19.98 25.28 18.55
CA PHE A 516 -21.05 26.22 18.28
C PHE A 516 -20.74 27.63 18.80
N ILE A 517 -20.19 27.73 20.01
CA ILE A 517 -19.75 29.01 20.59
C ILE A 517 -18.66 29.66 19.73
N VAL A 518 -17.69 28.89 19.22
CA VAL A 518 -16.67 29.40 18.29
C VAL A 518 -17.30 29.95 17.00
N GLN A 519 -18.27 29.25 16.40
CA GLN A 519 -18.93 29.74 15.18
C GLN A 519 -19.77 30.99 15.44
N LEU A 520 -20.42 31.08 16.58
CA LEU A 520 -21.18 32.27 16.99
C LEU A 520 -20.24 33.47 17.22
N LEU A 521 -19.14 33.28 17.95
CA LEU A 521 -18.13 34.32 18.16
C LEU A 521 -17.50 34.76 16.85
N TYR A 522 -17.28 33.84 15.92
CA TYR A 522 -16.80 34.17 14.58
C TYR A 522 -17.80 35.04 13.81
N LEU A 523 -19.09 34.69 13.83
CA LEU A 523 -20.14 35.50 13.22
C LEU A 523 -20.17 36.90 13.85
N PHE A 524 -20.13 36.98 15.18
CA PHE A 524 -20.09 38.26 15.89
C PHE A 524 -18.86 39.09 15.52
N LEU A 525 -17.69 38.48 15.47
CA LEU A 525 -16.45 39.11 15.02
C LEU A 525 -16.58 39.69 13.61
N GLN A 526 -17.20 38.98 12.67
CA GLN A 526 -17.43 39.52 11.32
C GLN A 526 -18.38 40.72 11.33
N LEU A 527 -19.44 40.69 12.14
CA LEU A 527 -20.38 41.80 12.26
C LEU A 527 -19.71 43.05 12.85
N LEU A 528 -18.81 42.88 13.82
CA LEU A 528 -18.05 43.97 14.46
C LEU A 528 -17.11 44.71 13.49
N ARG A 529 -16.71 44.09 12.38
CA ARG A 529 -15.85 44.73 11.36
C ARG A 529 -16.59 45.78 10.54
N HIS A 530 -17.92 45.82 10.64
CA HIS A 530 -18.76 46.81 9.99
C HIS A 530 -19.18 47.88 11.00
N ARG A 531 -18.65 49.11 10.83
CA ARG A 531 -18.84 50.23 11.77
C ARG A 531 -20.31 50.52 12.13
N GLU A 532 -21.23 50.44 11.17
CA GLU A 532 -22.66 50.67 11.40
C GLU A 532 -23.29 49.58 12.29
N LEU A 533 -22.90 48.31 12.09
CA LEU A 533 -23.37 47.18 12.87
C LEU A 533 -22.71 47.14 14.25
N ALA A 534 -21.41 47.43 14.33
CA ALA A 534 -20.68 47.54 15.59
C ALA A 534 -21.31 48.59 16.51
N ASN A 535 -21.66 49.77 15.99
CA ASN A 535 -22.35 50.82 16.77
C ASN A 535 -23.73 50.38 17.28
N HIS A 536 -24.42 49.53 16.52
CA HIS A 536 -25.72 48.99 16.94
C HIS A 536 -25.58 47.86 17.97
N LEU A 537 -24.56 47.01 17.82
CA LEU A 537 -24.29 45.86 18.67
C LEU A 537 -23.62 46.24 20.00
N LEU A 538 -22.85 47.34 20.03
CA LEU A 538 -22.03 47.78 21.16
C LEU A 538 -22.55 49.05 21.83
N GLY A 539 -23.87 49.10 22.11
CA GLY A 539 -24.41 50.11 23.03
C GLY A 539 -23.76 50.04 24.42
N ALA A 540 -23.94 51.07 25.25
CA ALA A 540 -23.33 51.17 26.59
C ALA A 540 -23.62 49.97 27.50
N ASP A 541 -24.77 49.30 27.32
CA ASP A 541 -25.20 48.13 28.10
C ASP A 541 -25.30 46.86 27.24
N SER A 542 -24.43 46.71 26.23
CA SER A 542 -24.41 45.51 25.40
C SER A 542 -24.08 44.26 26.23
N ALA A 543 -25.09 43.43 26.45
CA ALA A 543 -24.93 42.12 27.07
C ALA A 543 -24.00 41.19 26.27
N LEU A 544 -23.88 41.42 24.95
CA LEU A 544 -22.98 40.67 24.09
C LEU A 544 -21.51 41.10 24.28
N GLY A 545 -21.26 42.40 24.42
CA GLY A 545 -19.95 42.91 24.82
C GLY A 545 -19.52 42.37 26.18
N ALA A 546 -20.44 42.32 27.16
CA ALA A 546 -20.19 41.74 28.48
C ALA A 546 -19.90 40.22 28.40
N TYR A 547 -20.66 39.48 27.61
CA TYR A 547 -20.46 38.04 27.43
C TYR A 547 -19.10 37.70 26.82
N VAL A 548 -18.65 38.47 25.82
CA VAL A 548 -17.33 38.27 25.19
C VAL A 548 -16.19 38.55 26.18
N ILE A 549 -16.39 39.52 27.09
CA ILE A 549 -15.46 39.77 28.20
C ILE A 549 -15.43 38.58 29.16
N ASP A 550 -16.58 38.00 29.52
CA ASP A 550 -16.66 36.83 30.41
C ASP A 550 -15.91 35.61 29.81
N LEU A 551 -15.96 35.45 28.48
CA LEU A 551 -15.29 34.37 27.76
C LEU A 551 -13.79 34.61 27.48
N MET A 552 -13.25 35.80 27.80
CA MET A 552 -11.87 36.14 27.43
C MET A 552 -10.81 35.20 28.04
N HIS A 553 -11.17 34.52 29.13
CA HIS A 553 -10.32 33.54 29.83
C HIS A 553 -10.91 32.11 29.79
N ASP A 554 -11.72 31.78 28.78
CA ASP A 554 -12.32 30.45 28.63
C ASP A 554 -11.26 29.33 28.55
N LYS A 555 -11.63 28.08 28.90
CA LYS A 555 -10.72 26.93 28.83
C LYS A 555 -10.33 26.58 27.40
N ASN A 556 -11.23 26.78 26.44
CA ASN A 556 -11.01 26.48 25.03
C ASN A 556 -10.12 27.55 24.35
N PRO A 557 -8.97 27.18 23.77
CA PRO A 557 -8.06 28.15 23.16
C PRO A 557 -8.66 28.88 21.94
N ALA A 558 -9.55 28.26 21.18
CA ALA A 558 -10.16 28.88 20.00
C ALA A 558 -11.18 29.95 20.40
N ILE A 559 -11.92 29.73 21.50
CA ILE A 559 -12.84 30.73 22.08
C ILE A 559 -12.04 31.96 22.54
N ARG A 560 -10.95 31.75 23.29
CA ARG A 560 -10.07 32.85 23.74
C ARG A 560 -9.54 33.68 22.58
N GLU A 561 -9.02 33.04 21.54
CA GLU A 561 -8.50 33.74 20.36
C GLU A 561 -9.58 34.58 19.66
N MET A 562 -10.80 34.04 19.52
CA MET A 562 -11.92 34.78 18.94
C MET A 562 -12.36 35.96 19.82
N CYS A 563 -12.40 35.77 21.14
CA CYS A 563 -12.72 36.84 22.09
C CYS A 563 -11.65 37.94 22.07
N ASP A 564 -10.36 37.61 22.11
CA ASP A 564 -9.29 38.60 22.07
C ASP A 564 -9.37 39.47 20.80
N ASN A 565 -9.59 38.84 19.64
CA ASN A 565 -9.79 39.55 18.37
C ASN A 565 -11.03 40.47 18.41
N ALA A 566 -12.13 39.99 18.99
CA ALA A 566 -13.36 40.79 19.10
C ALA A 566 -13.16 41.98 20.05
N LEU A 567 -12.50 41.77 21.20
CA LEU A 567 -12.29 42.79 22.23
C LEU A 567 -11.38 43.93 21.78
N VAL A 568 -10.37 43.63 20.95
CA VAL A 568 -9.55 44.67 20.31
C VAL A 568 -10.42 45.59 19.46
N ILE A 569 -11.23 45.01 18.56
CA ILE A 569 -12.13 45.76 17.68
C ILE A 569 -13.15 46.56 18.51
N ILE A 570 -13.72 45.95 19.55
CA ILE A 570 -14.66 46.62 20.47
C ILE A 570 -14.01 47.84 21.14
N GLY A 571 -12.78 47.68 21.65
CA GLY A 571 -12.05 48.75 22.32
C GLY A 571 -11.67 49.90 21.39
N GLU A 572 -11.35 49.61 20.14
CA GLU A 572 -11.11 50.63 19.10
C GLU A 572 -12.37 51.44 18.77
N HIS A 573 -13.55 50.81 18.84
CA HIS A 573 -14.83 51.44 18.49
C HIS A 573 -15.42 52.28 19.64
N SER A 574 -15.11 51.96 20.90
CA SER A 574 -15.67 52.65 22.06
C SER A 574 -14.68 52.75 23.21
N GLN A 575 -14.35 53.98 23.58
CA GLN A 575 -13.49 54.28 24.73
C GLN A 575 -14.10 53.81 26.06
N GLU A 576 -15.43 53.77 26.16
CA GLU A 576 -16.11 53.21 27.34
C GLU A 576 -15.87 51.71 27.46
N TRP A 577 -16.00 50.98 26.35
CA TRP A 577 -15.72 49.55 26.32
C TRP A 577 -14.24 49.25 26.53
N ALA A 578 -13.33 50.02 25.93
CA ALA A 578 -11.89 49.88 26.18
C ALA A 578 -11.54 49.96 27.67
N ARG A 579 -12.12 50.92 28.41
CA ARG A 579 -11.95 51.04 29.87
C ARG A 579 -12.51 49.82 30.63
N ARG A 580 -13.68 49.31 30.21
CA ARG A 580 -14.28 48.11 30.84
C ARG A 580 -13.41 46.87 30.63
N ILE A 581 -12.91 46.67 29.42
CA ILE A 581 -12.03 45.55 29.05
C ILE A 581 -10.72 45.60 29.85
N ALA A 582 -10.07 46.76 29.90
CA ALA A 582 -8.85 46.96 30.68
C ALA A 582 -9.08 46.67 32.17
N GLY A 583 -10.22 47.14 32.72
CA GLY A 583 -10.60 46.91 34.11
C GLY A 583 -10.86 45.44 34.47
N GLU A 584 -11.37 44.63 33.53
CA GLU A 584 -11.59 43.19 33.75
C GLU A 584 -10.28 42.39 33.58
N ARG A 585 -9.44 42.74 32.59
CA ARG A 585 -8.07 42.17 32.48
C ARG A 585 -7.26 42.41 33.75
N PHE A 586 -7.36 43.60 34.33
CA PHE A 586 -6.67 43.94 35.58
C PHE A 586 -7.20 43.14 36.78
N ARG A 587 -8.53 42.99 36.89
CA ARG A 587 -9.15 42.19 37.94
C ARG A 587 -8.75 40.72 37.86
N TRP A 588 -8.74 40.16 36.67
CA TRP A 588 -8.37 38.76 36.47
C TRP A 588 -6.89 38.49 36.74
N TYR A 589 -6.00 39.38 36.28
CA TYR A 589 -4.57 39.31 36.60
C TYR A 589 -4.32 39.32 38.12
N ASN A 590 -4.99 40.22 38.84
CA ASN A 590 -4.85 40.28 40.30
C ASN A 590 -5.49 39.08 41.01
N ALA A 591 -6.58 38.51 40.48
CA ALA A 591 -7.18 37.29 41.02
C ALA A 591 -6.23 36.09 40.89
N GLN A 592 -5.59 35.91 39.72
CA GLN A 592 -4.56 34.89 39.55
C GLN A 592 -3.35 35.11 40.47
N TRP A 593 -2.94 36.37 40.63
CA TRP A 593 -1.85 36.72 41.55
C TRP A 593 -2.22 36.36 42.99
N LEU A 594 -3.44 36.67 43.44
CA LEU A 594 -3.93 36.30 44.77
C LEU A 594 -4.00 34.79 44.98
N ASP A 595 -4.52 34.02 44.02
CA ASP A 595 -4.54 32.56 44.08
C ASP A 595 -3.12 31.96 44.17
N THR A 596 -2.16 32.58 43.48
CA THR A 596 -0.74 32.17 43.51
C THR A 596 -0.10 32.49 44.87
N VAL A 597 -0.44 33.63 45.46
CA VAL A 597 0.08 34.07 46.76
C VAL A 597 -0.59 33.33 47.93
N GLU A 598 -1.84 32.91 47.80
CA GLU A 598 -2.54 32.09 48.81
C GLU A 598 -2.15 30.61 48.77
N ALA A 599 -1.63 30.11 47.64
CA ALA A 599 -1.18 28.73 47.48
C ALA A 599 0.28 28.48 47.95
N ASP A 600 1.09 29.52 48.10
CA ASP A 600 2.48 29.46 48.54
C ASP A 600 2.68 30.19 49.89
N ASP A 601 2.80 29.44 50.99
CA ASP A 601 3.19 29.96 52.32
C ASP A 601 4.67 30.47 52.36
N ASP A 602 5.42 30.36 51.26
CA ASP A 602 6.83 30.74 51.14
C ASP A 602 7.07 31.83 50.06
N TYR A 603 6.30 32.91 50.07
CA TYR A 603 6.49 34.02 49.12
C TYR A 603 7.76 34.86 49.39
N VAL A 604 8.66 34.94 48.40
CA VAL A 604 9.76 35.93 48.33
C VAL A 604 9.39 37.01 47.30
N PRO A 605 9.28 38.29 47.69
CA PRO A 605 8.95 39.37 46.75
C PRO A 605 10.01 39.52 45.65
N GLY A 606 9.61 39.33 44.39
CA GLY A 606 10.43 39.63 43.21
C GLY A 606 10.61 38.51 42.18
N MET A 607 10.03 37.32 42.40
CA MET A 607 9.96 36.28 41.35
C MET A 607 8.51 36.07 40.93
N LEU A 608 8.25 36.40 39.66
CA LEU A 608 7.11 36.05 38.80
C LEU A 608 6.34 37.26 38.29
N PHE A 609 6.00 37.17 37.01
CA PHE A 609 5.42 38.15 36.10
C PHE A 609 6.42 39.16 35.53
N GLY A 610 7.00 38.79 34.37
CA GLY A 610 7.64 39.77 33.49
C GLY A 610 6.61 40.76 32.95
N ASP A 611 7.11 41.93 32.55
CA ASP A 611 6.41 43.09 31.99
C ASP A 611 5.43 42.76 30.83
N GLN A 612 4.29 42.13 31.12
CA GLN A 612 3.26 41.75 30.14
C GLN A 612 1.86 42.27 30.52
N PHE A 613 1.78 43.33 31.33
CA PHE A 613 0.55 44.11 31.39
C PHE A 613 0.66 45.27 30.39
N ASP A 614 0.52 44.94 29.12
CA ASP A 614 0.22 45.90 28.06
C ASP A 614 -1.30 45.91 27.89
N ASP A 615 -1.95 46.95 28.40
CA ASP A 615 -3.40 47.10 28.26
C ASP A 615 -3.81 47.46 26.83
N GLY A 616 -2.85 47.73 25.93
CA GLY A 616 -3.07 47.98 24.51
C GLY A 616 -3.88 49.24 24.19
N PHE A 617 -4.20 50.04 25.21
CA PHE A 617 -5.05 51.22 25.10
C PHE A 617 -4.38 52.41 25.82
N ASP A 618 -3.82 53.36 25.05
CA ASP A 618 -3.33 54.63 25.59
C ASP A 618 -4.54 55.51 26.02
N ILE A 619 -5.01 55.36 27.26
CA ILE A 619 -6.22 56.07 27.79
C ILE A 619 -5.91 57.55 28.16
N ALA A 620 -4.86 58.16 27.60
CA ALA A 620 -4.45 59.53 27.91
C ALA A 620 -4.63 60.50 26.72
N ALA A 621 -5.88 60.87 26.39
CA ALA A 621 -6.20 62.14 25.73
C ALA A 621 -7.71 62.42 25.75
N ASP A 622 -8.12 63.42 26.54
CA ASP A 622 -9.33 64.19 26.25
C ASP A 622 -9.00 65.15 25.10
N GLU A 623 -9.24 64.75 23.84
CA GLU A 623 -9.38 65.70 22.73
C GLU A 623 -10.65 65.37 21.93
N PRO A 624 -11.48 66.38 21.59
CA PRO A 624 -12.68 66.17 20.79
C PRO A 624 -12.31 65.96 19.32
N LEU A 625 -12.64 64.79 18.78
CA LEU A 625 -12.53 64.48 17.36
C LEU A 625 -13.70 65.12 16.58
N PHE A 626 -13.35 65.97 15.61
CA PHE A 626 -14.19 66.36 14.47
C PHE A 626 -14.18 65.28 13.40
#